data_AF-X8BG87-F1
#
_entry.id   AF-X8BG87-F1
#
_cell.length_a   1.000
_cell.length_b   1.000
_cell.length_c   1.000
_cell.angle_alpha   90.00
_cell.angle_beta   90.00
_cell.angle_gamma   90.00
#
_symmetry.space_group_name_H-M   'P 1'
#
loop_
_entity.id
_entity.type
_entity.pdbx_description
1 polymer ?
#
loop_
_entity_poly.entity_id
_entity_poly.type
_entity_poly.pdbx_seq_one_letter_code
_entity_poly.pdbx_strand_id
1 'polypeptide(L)'
;MVVIYLAAANRDPAVFTDPHRFDVERPNANRHLAFSGGRHFCLGAALARAEGEVGLQTFFDRFPDVRAAGAGSRRDTRVLRGWSMLPVALGPARSLAAAD
;
A
#
# COMPACT_ATOMS: atom_id res chain seq x y z
N MET A 1 -3.15 20.95 21.35
CA MET A 1 -3.28 19.69 20.57
C MET A 1 -1.98 19.47 19.82
N VAL A 2 -1.46 18.24 19.85
CA VAL A 2 -0.26 17.85 19.09
C VAL A 2 -0.69 16.82 18.05
N VAL A 3 -0.22 16.96 16.82
CA VAL A 3 -0.52 16.04 15.71
C VAL A 3 0.79 15.50 15.15
N ILE A 4 0.87 14.18 15.01
CA ILE A 4 2.00 13.51 14.36
C ILE A 4 1.62 13.22 12.91
N TYR A 5 2.34 13.82 11.96
CA TYR A 5 2.03 13.65 10.55
C TYR A 5 2.86 12.52 9.92
N LEU A 6 2.43 11.28 10.16
CA LEU A 6 3.12 10.06 9.69
C LEU A 6 3.32 10.04 8.16
N ALA A 7 2.41 10.65 7.40
CA ALA A 7 2.52 10.77 5.95
C ALA A 7 3.71 11.61 5.49
N ALA A 8 4.10 12.64 6.27
CA ALA A 8 5.29 13.44 6.04
C ALA A 8 6.55 12.72 6.54
N ALA A 9 6.50 12.06 7.70
CA ALA A 9 7.61 11.24 8.18
C ALA A 9 8.01 10.13 7.20
N ASN A 10 7.02 9.48 6.57
CA ASN A 10 7.24 8.48 5.51
C ASN A 10 7.77 9.09 4.19
N ARG A 11 7.97 10.41 4.13
CA ARG A 11 8.56 11.14 3.01
C ARG A 11 9.76 12.00 3.42
N ASP A 12 10.30 11.78 4.61
CA ASP A 12 11.44 12.54 5.10
C ASP A 12 12.71 12.19 4.29
N PRO A 13 13.32 13.14 3.55
CA PRO A 13 14.53 12.90 2.78
C PRO A 13 15.75 12.57 3.66
N ALA A 14 15.72 12.89 4.95
CA ALA A 14 16.77 12.48 5.89
C ALA A 14 16.73 10.97 6.21
N VAL A 15 15.61 10.29 5.91
CA VAL A 15 15.43 8.85 6.13
C VAL A 15 15.34 8.10 4.80
N PHE A 16 14.60 8.62 3.84
CA PHE A 16 14.33 7.97 2.57
C PHE A 16 14.85 8.81 1.40
N THR A 17 15.91 8.34 0.74
CA THR A 17 16.40 8.94 -0.51
C THR A 17 15.31 8.86 -1.57
N ASP A 18 15.07 9.96 -2.30
CA ASP A 18 13.99 10.10 -3.29
C ASP A 18 12.61 9.66 -2.71
N PRO A 19 12.12 10.36 -1.67
CA PRO A 19 10.98 9.90 -0.86
C PRO A 19 9.64 9.86 -1.63
N HIS A 20 9.59 10.47 -2.81
CA HIS A 20 8.40 10.49 -3.66
C HIS A 20 8.37 9.36 -4.69
N ARG A 21 9.51 8.71 -4.96
CA ARG A 21 9.58 7.53 -5.81
C ARG A 21 9.03 6.30 -5.09
N PHE A 22 8.18 5.57 -5.80
CA PHE A 22 7.76 4.23 -5.41
C PHE A 22 8.84 3.25 -5.85
N ASP A 23 9.44 2.57 -4.87
CA ASP A 23 10.51 1.61 -5.06
C ASP A 23 10.24 0.42 -4.13
N VAL A 24 9.91 -0.73 -4.73
CA VAL A 24 9.57 -1.97 -4.01
C VAL A 24 10.81 -2.65 -3.43
N GLU A 25 11.99 -2.37 -3.99
CA GLU A 25 13.28 -2.93 -3.58
C GLU A 25 14.02 -2.02 -2.59
N ARG A 26 13.39 -0.92 -2.16
CA ARG A 26 13.99 0.04 -1.24
C ARG A 26 14.49 -0.66 0.03
N PRO A 27 15.81 -0.66 0.32
CA PRO A 27 16.41 -1.50 1.36
C PRO A 27 15.98 -1.11 2.79
N ASN A 28 15.59 0.14 2.99
CA ASN A 28 15.17 0.68 4.28
C ASN A 28 13.64 0.87 4.39
N ALA A 29 12.85 0.22 3.52
CA ALA A 29 11.38 0.36 3.52
C ALA A 29 10.74 -0.02 4.87
N ASN A 30 11.34 -0.96 5.61
CA ASN A 30 10.88 -1.38 6.93
C ASN A 30 10.91 -0.27 8.01
N ARG A 31 11.59 0.85 7.76
CA ARG A 31 11.62 2.01 8.66
C ARG A 31 10.37 2.91 8.58
N HIS A 32 9.42 2.60 7.69
CA HIS A 32 8.18 3.37 7.58
C HIS A 32 7.39 3.37 8.90
N LEU A 33 6.63 4.44 9.12
CA LEU A 33 5.73 4.61 10.28
C LEU A 33 4.25 4.41 9.92
N ALA A 34 3.93 3.70 8.82
CA ALA A 34 2.54 3.37 8.47
C ALA A 34 1.80 2.59 9.57
N PHE A 35 2.52 1.84 10.41
CA PHE A 35 1.99 1.11 11.57
C PHE A 35 2.29 1.79 12.92
N SER A 36 2.69 3.07 12.92
CA SER A 36 3.14 3.80 14.12
C SER A 36 4.38 3.16 14.77
N GLY A 37 4.66 3.51 16.04
CA GLY A 37 5.74 2.97 16.85
C GLY A 37 5.46 3.05 18.36
N GLY A 38 6.29 2.38 19.16
CA GLY A 38 6.18 2.38 20.62
C GLY A 38 4.91 1.66 21.15
N ARG A 39 4.38 2.15 22.27
CA ARG A 39 3.22 1.53 22.96
C ARG A 39 1.94 1.49 22.11
N HIS A 40 1.84 2.35 21.10
CA HIS A 40 0.71 2.41 20.17
C HIS A 40 1.05 1.84 18.78
N PHE A 41 2.04 0.95 18.71
CA PHE A 41 2.30 0.19 17.49
C PHE A 41 1.05 -0.60 17.07
N CYS A 42 0.78 -0.64 15.77
CA CYS A 42 -0.44 -1.23 15.24
C CYS A 42 -0.53 -2.72 15.59
N LEU A 43 -1.54 -3.07 16.40
CA LEU A 43 -1.83 -4.46 16.77
C LEU A 43 -2.07 -5.34 15.54
N GLY A 44 -2.65 -4.77 14.48
CA GLY A 44 -2.95 -5.46 13.22
C GLY A 44 -1.81 -5.50 12.20
N ALA A 45 -0.60 -5.03 12.53
CA ALA A 45 0.48 -4.90 11.54
C ALA A 45 0.84 -6.24 10.86
N ALA A 46 0.82 -7.35 11.61
CA ALA A 46 1.10 -8.68 11.06
C ALA A 46 -0.01 -9.13 10.09
N LEU A 47 -1.28 -8.95 10.49
CA LEU A 47 -2.43 -9.30 9.64
C LEU A 47 -2.44 -8.46 8.35
N ALA A 48 -2.28 -7.14 8.46
CA ALA A 48 -2.26 -6.26 7.29
C ALA A 48 -1.14 -6.59 6.29
N ARG A 49 0.03 -7.05 6.78
CA ARG A 49 1.12 -7.53 5.92
C ARG A 49 0.74 -8.82 5.20
N ALA A 50 0.20 -9.80 5.92
CA ALA A 50 -0.23 -11.06 5.33
C ALA A 50 -1.35 -10.87 4.29
N GLU A 51 -2.35 -10.02 4.60
CA GLU A 51 -3.41 -9.66 3.67
C GLU A 51 -2.87 -8.95 2.42
N GLY A 52 -1.92 -8.03 2.61
CA GLY A 52 -1.28 -7.32 1.49
C GLY A 52 -0.47 -8.26 0.60
N GLU A 53 0.31 -9.16 1.18
CA GLU A 53 1.10 -10.15 0.45
C GLU A 53 0.22 -11.08 -0.37
N VAL A 54 -0.71 -11.81 0.28
CA VAL A 54 -1.60 -12.75 -0.39
C VAL A 54 -2.52 -12.04 -1.38
N GLY A 55 -3.09 -10.90 -0.99
CA GLY A 55 -4.04 -10.15 -1.79
C GLY A 55 -3.43 -9.56 -3.06
N LEU A 56 -2.25 -8.93 -2.96
CA LEU A 56 -1.57 -8.35 -4.13
C LEU A 56 -1.07 -9.45 -5.06
N GLN A 57 -0.43 -10.50 -4.52
CA GLN A 57 0.04 -11.62 -5.32
C GLN A 57 -1.11 -12.29 -6.08
N THR A 58 -2.17 -12.68 -5.38
CA THR A 58 -3.34 -13.33 -5.99
C THR A 58 -3.99 -12.44 -7.07
N PHE A 59 -4.06 -11.14 -6.83
CA PHE A 59 -4.66 -10.20 -7.78
C PHE A 59 -3.83 -10.10 -9.07
N PHE A 60 -2.51 -9.92 -8.96
CA PHE A 60 -1.65 -9.77 -10.14
C PHE A 60 -1.37 -11.09 -10.85
N ASP A 61 -1.35 -12.22 -10.16
CA ASP A 61 -1.27 -13.56 -10.78
C ASP A 61 -2.52 -13.83 -11.64
N ARG A 62 -3.70 -13.44 -11.15
CA ARG A 62 -4.96 -13.60 -11.87
C ARG A 62 -5.16 -12.59 -13.00
N PHE A 63 -4.77 -11.33 -12.79
CA PHE A 63 -4.98 -10.22 -13.72
C PHE A 63 -3.66 -9.49 -14.04
N PRO A 64 -2.74 -10.13 -14.78
CA PRO A 64 -1.41 -9.58 -15.05
C PRO A 64 -1.44 -8.35 -15.96
N ASP A 65 -2.48 -8.22 -16.79
CA ASP A 65 -2.64 -7.12 -17.75
C ASP A 65 -3.49 -5.97 -17.17
N VAL A 66 -3.71 -5.98 -15.84
CA VAL A 66 -4.50 -4.95 -15.17
C VAL A 66 -3.88 -3.57 -15.35
N ARG A 67 -4.71 -2.58 -15.70
CA ARG A 67 -4.29 -1.20 -15.88
C ARG A 67 -5.33 -0.22 -15.38
N ALA A 68 -4.92 1.00 -15.05
CA ALA A 68 -5.84 2.07 -14.72
C ALA A 68 -6.80 2.35 -15.91
N ALA A 69 -8.07 2.57 -15.60
CA ALA A 69 -9.13 2.79 -16.60
C ALA A 69 -9.82 4.15 -16.48
N GLY A 70 -9.23 5.09 -15.73
CA GLY A 70 -9.76 6.43 -15.56
C GLY A 70 -9.33 7.05 -14.25
N ALA A 71 -9.84 8.25 -14.00
CA ALA A 71 -9.65 8.93 -12.72
C ALA A 71 -10.45 8.21 -11.62
N GLY A 72 -9.79 7.91 -10.51
CA GLY A 72 -10.46 7.47 -9.29
C GLY A 72 -10.91 8.64 -8.42
N SER A 73 -11.66 8.33 -7.36
CA SER A 73 -11.99 9.26 -6.29
C SER A 73 -11.23 8.89 -5.01
N ARG A 74 -10.66 9.89 -4.34
CA ARG A 74 -10.03 9.73 -3.03
C ARG A 74 -11.10 9.81 -1.94
N ARG A 75 -10.86 9.10 -0.84
CA ARG A 75 -11.70 9.22 0.35
C ARG A 75 -11.60 10.64 0.91
N ASP A 76 -12.72 11.23 1.30
CA ASP A 76 -12.77 12.53 1.99
C ASP A 76 -12.51 12.36 3.49
N THR A 77 -11.29 11.98 3.83
CA THR A 77 -10.82 11.89 5.22
C THR A 77 -9.40 12.37 5.33
N ARG A 78 -9.11 13.03 6.45
CA ARG A 78 -7.78 13.55 6.77
C ARG A 78 -6.89 12.51 7.47
N VAL A 79 -7.48 11.41 7.94
CA VAL A 79 -6.80 10.38 8.75
C VAL A 79 -6.35 9.19 7.90
N LEU A 80 -7.22 8.69 7.01
CA LEU A 80 -6.93 7.50 6.20
C LEU A 80 -6.75 7.85 4.72
N ARG A 81 -5.52 7.79 4.23
CA ARG A 81 -5.24 8.09 2.82
C ARG A 81 -5.53 6.87 1.95
N GLY A 82 -6.60 6.94 1.15
CA GLY A 82 -7.03 5.82 0.30
C GLY A 82 -7.93 6.25 -0.86
N TRP A 83 -8.19 5.31 -1.77
CA TRP A 83 -9.20 5.47 -2.82
C TRP A 83 -10.56 5.03 -2.28
N SER A 84 -11.62 5.79 -2.60
CA SER A 84 -13.02 5.35 -2.49
C SER A 84 -13.44 4.58 -3.73
N MET A 85 -12.89 4.95 -4.89
CA MET A 85 -13.05 4.25 -6.15
C MET A 85 -11.75 4.37 -6.95
N LEU A 86 -11.29 3.27 -7.54
CA LEU A 86 -10.18 3.26 -8.49
C LEU A 86 -10.57 2.41 -9.71
N PRO A 87 -10.96 3.03 -10.83
CA PRO A 87 -11.30 2.30 -12.04
C PRO A 87 -10.10 1.56 -12.63
N VAL A 88 -10.26 0.27 -12.89
CA VAL A 88 -9.26 -0.57 -13.55
C VAL A 88 -9.88 -1.40 -14.67
N ALA A 89 -9.10 -1.64 -15.72
CA ALA A 89 -9.41 -2.62 -16.76
C ALA A 89 -8.56 -3.85 -16.47
N LEU A 90 -9.20 -4.98 -16.19
CA LEU A 90 -8.53 -6.18 -15.68
C LEU A 90 -7.75 -6.96 -16.74
N GLY A 91 -8.11 -6.81 -18.02
CA GLY A 91 -7.63 -7.70 -19.07
C GLY A 91 -8.19 -9.13 -18.94
N PRO A 92 -7.68 -10.08 -19.74
CA PRO A 92 -8.07 -11.49 -19.63
C PRO A 92 -7.64 -12.08 -18.28
N ALA A 93 -8.54 -12.79 -17.61
CA ALA A 93 -8.21 -13.50 -16.39
C ALA A 93 -7.38 -14.75 -16.71
N ARG A 94 -6.30 -15.00 -15.96
CA ARG A 94 -5.63 -16.30 -15.93
C ARG A 94 -6.40 -17.23 -14.99
N SER A 95 -6.50 -18.51 -15.37
CA SER A 95 -6.95 -19.53 -14.42
C SER A 95 -5.91 -19.65 -13.33
N LEU A 96 -6.32 -19.45 -12.08
CA LEU A 96 -5.48 -19.84 -10.95
C LEU A 96 -5.45 -21.37 -10.97
N ALA A 97 -4.29 -21.96 -11.27
CA ALA A 97 -4.12 -23.38 -10.97
C ALA A 97 -4.40 -23.58 -9.47
N ALA A 98 -5.05 -24.69 -9.10
CA ALA A 98 -5.20 -25.03 -7.69
C ALA A 98 -3.80 -25.03 -7.07
N ALA A 99 -3.61 -24.26 -5.99
CA ALA A 99 -2.40 -24.36 -5.20
C ALA A 99 -2.36 -25.79 -4.64
N ASP A 100 -1.33 -26.55 -5.01
CA ASP A 100 -1.01 -27.86 -4.41
C ASP A 100 -0.59 -27.70 -2.94
#